data_AF-A0A7X3UT10-F1
#
_entry.id   AF-A0A7X3UT10-F1
#
_cell.length_a   1.000
_cell.length_b   1.000
_cell.length_c   1.000
_cell.angle_alpha   90.00
_cell.angle_beta   90.00
_cell.angle_gamma   90.00
#
_symmetry.space_group_name_H-M   'P 1'
#
loop_
_entity.id
_entity.type
_entity.pdbx_description
1 polymer ?
#
loop_
_entity_poly.entity_id
_entity_poly.type
_entity_poly.pdbx_seq_one_letter_code
_entity_poly.pdbx_strand_id
1 'polypeptide(L)'
;MAPADTDDRPLEGAVVINDVARTIALEESDAYELEIDGEHAPVIENDTLTLTVSYSGGCETHDFTLVTDGSFMGSDPVHLVVTLTHDDNDDTCEAYPTDHYSFDLTSIKTLYQEAYGTDESSIIPRLWHLGHPSDSIDAGFLNLVYTVAP
;
A
#
# COMPACT_ATOMS: atom_id res chain seq x y z
N MET A 1 13.32 -33.98 -6.55
CA MET A 1 12.32 -32.89 -6.55
C MET A 1 13.02 -31.73 -5.87
N ALA A 2 13.58 -30.79 -6.64
CA ALA A 2 13.97 -29.51 -6.06
C ALA A 2 12.66 -28.76 -5.74
N PRO A 3 12.57 -28.00 -4.64
CA PRO A 3 11.46 -27.07 -4.49
C PRO A 3 11.46 -26.15 -5.71
N ALA A 4 10.28 -25.82 -6.23
CA ALA A 4 10.17 -24.74 -7.19
C ALA A 4 10.82 -23.52 -6.54
N ASP A 5 11.81 -22.96 -7.22
CA ASP A 5 12.41 -21.66 -6.93
C ASP A 5 11.31 -20.64 -7.19
N THR A 6 10.33 -20.56 -6.30
CA THR A 6 9.40 -19.43 -6.25
C THR A 6 10.25 -18.30 -5.77
N ASP A 7 10.50 -17.38 -6.68
CA ASP A 7 11.17 -16.12 -6.43
C ASP A 7 10.36 -15.36 -5.36
N ASP A 8 10.65 -15.63 -4.09
CA ASP A 8 9.98 -15.07 -2.90
C ASP A 8 10.32 -13.58 -2.71
N ARG A 9 10.76 -12.92 -3.80
CA ARG A 9 11.01 -11.50 -3.83
C ARG A 9 9.67 -10.78 -3.97
N PRO A 10 9.42 -9.76 -3.14
CA PRO A 10 8.23 -8.94 -3.30
C PRO A 10 8.15 -8.36 -4.72
N LEU A 11 6.94 -8.36 -5.27
CA LEU A 11 6.58 -7.63 -6.47
C LEU A 11 6.69 -6.11 -6.23
N GLU A 12 7.04 -5.35 -7.25
CA GLU A 12 7.15 -3.89 -7.13
C GLU A 12 5.77 -3.24 -7.29
N GLY A 13 5.35 -2.48 -6.29
CA GLY A 13 4.16 -1.63 -6.35
C GLY A 13 4.52 -0.17 -6.62
N ALA A 14 3.57 0.58 -7.17
CA ALA A 14 3.74 2.00 -7.46
C ALA A 14 3.33 2.89 -6.28
N VAL A 15 3.93 4.08 -6.16
CA VAL A 15 3.49 5.12 -5.21
C VAL A 15 3.12 6.38 -5.98
N VAL A 16 1.89 6.87 -5.80
CA VAL A 16 1.37 8.04 -6.51
C VAL A 16 0.86 9.09 -5.52
N ILE A 17 1.40 10.31 -5.64
CA ILE A 17 1.00 11.48 -4.85
C ILE A 17 0.13 12.38 -5.75
N ASN A 18 -1.19 12.19 -5.72
CA ASN A 18 -2.16 12.97 -6.49
C ASN A 18 -3.60 12.75 -6.00
N ASP A 19 -4.30 13.82 -5.65
CA ASP A 19 -5.68 13.79 -5.12
C ASP A 19 -6.72 13.25 -6.12
N VAL A 20 -6.56 13.56 -7.42
CA VAL A 20 -7.43 13.02 -8.48
C VAL A 20 -7.19 11.53 -8.67
N ALA A 21 -5.92 11.11 -8.63
CA ALA A 21 -5.57 9.69 -8.76
C ALA A 21 -6.16 8.87 -7.60
N ARG A 22 -6.17 9.40 -6.37
CA ARG A 22 -6.77 8.71 -5.23
C ARG A 22 -8.27 8.46 -5.38
N THR A 23 -9.02 9.44 -5.91
CA THR A 23 -10.47 9.27 -6.11
C THR A 23 -10.74 8.24 -7.20
N ILE A 24 -10.10 8.38 -8.36
CA ILE A 24 -10.31 7.48 -9.51
C ILE A 24 -9.86 6.07 -9.18
N ALA A 25 -8.65 5.91 -8.62
CA ALA A 25 -8.10 4.60 -8.31
C ALA A 25 -8.92 3.85 -7.25
N LEU A 26 -9.70 4.55 -6.42
CA LEU A 26 -10.62 3.92 -5.49
C LEU A 26 -11.91 3.43 -6.15
N GLU A 27 -12.43 4.16 -7.15
CA GLU A 27 -13.64 3.74 -7.87
C GLU A 27 -13.36 2.58 -8.83
N GLU A 28 -12.11 2.48 -9.31
CA GLU A 28 -11.67 1.48 -10.28
C GLU A 28 -10.89 0.32 -9.64
N SER A 29 -10.69 0.32 -8.31
CA SER A 29 -9.92 -0.74 -7.67
C SER A 29 -10.68 -2.06 -7.67
N ASP A 30 -10.02 -3.10 -8.19
CA ASP A 30 -10.46 -4.48 -8.05
C ASP A 30 -10.30 -4.99 -6.62
N ALA A 31 -10.98 -6.08 -6.33
CA ALA A 31 -11.01 -6.66 -4.99
C ALA A 31 -9.67 -7.31 -4.63
N TYR A 32 -9.24 -7.09 -3.39
CA TYR A 32 -8.11 -7.76 -2.76
C TYR A 32 -8.39 -7.89 -1.25
N GLU A 33 -7.68 -8.82 -0.61
CA GLU A 33 -7.61 -8.99 0.83
C GLU A 33 -6.21 -8.62 1.30
N LEU A 34 -6.12 -7.74 2.31
CA LEU A 34 -4.85 -7.36 2.93
C LEU A 34 -4.64 -8.18 4.20
N GLU A 35 -3.48 -8.84 4.29
CA GLU A 35 -3.07 -9.49 5.54
C GLU A 35 -2.44 -8.46 6.48
N ILE A 36 -2.99 -8.34 7.69
CA ILE A 36 -2.62 -7.27 8.65
C ILE A 36 -1.99 -7.79 9.94
N ASP A 37 -1.89 -9.10 10.12
CA ASP A 37 -1.43 -9.74 11.34
C ASP A 37 -0.41 -10.86 11.07
N GLY A 38 0.18 -11.38 12.16
CA GLY A 38 1.15 -12.47 12.09
C GLY A 38 2.46 -12.09 11.40
N GLU A 39 2.99 -13.02 10.61
CA GLU A 39 4.26 -12.90 9.87
C GLU A 39 4.13 -12.08 8.57
N HIS A 40 2.91 -11.86 8.10
CA HIS A 40 2.59 -11.12 6.87
C HIS A 40 2.12 -9.68 7.13
N ALA A 41 2.15 -9.25 8.40
CA ALA A 41 1.75 -7.92 8.81
C ALA A 41 2.57 -6.83 8.07
N PRO A 42 1.95 -5.69 7.72
CA PRO A 42 2.63 -4.59 7.06
C PRO A 42 3.88 -4.13 7.80
N VAL A 43 4.98 -4.03 7.07
CA VAL A 43 6.29 -3.67 7.62
C VAL A 43 6.91 -2.54 6.81
N ILE A 44 7.53 -1.59 7.50
CA ILE A 44 8.31 -0.51 6.87
C ILE A 44 9.77 -0.67 7.28
N GLU A 45 10.64 -0.87 6.28
CA GLU A 45 12.09 -1.00 6.46
C GLU A 45 12.80 -0.27 5.33
N ASN A 46 13.82 0.53 5.65
CA ASN A 46 14.65 1.24 4.66
C ASN A 46 13.83 2.00 3.59
N ASP A 47 12.91 2.85 4.04
CA ASP A 47 12.01 3.62 3.17
C ASP A 47 11.12 2.75 2.25
N THR A 48 10.98 1.45 2.53
CA THR A 48 10.14 0.52 1.78
C THR A 48 9.01 -0.01 2.65
N LEU A 49 7.77 0.13 2.20
CA LEU A 49 6.61 -0.54 2.78
C LEU A 49 6.41 -1.88 2.08
N THR A 50 6.36 -2.98 2.83
CA THR A 50 5.93 -4.29 2.31
C THR A 50 4.53 -4.60 2.80
N LEU A 51 3.65 -4.96 1.87
CA LEU A 51 2.28 -5.42 2.14
C LEU A 51 2.10 -6.83 1.57
N THR A 52 1.28 -7.64 2.24
CA THR A 52 0.90 -8.97 1.75
C THR A 52 -0.57 -8.95 1.38
N VAL A 53 -0.87 -9.35 0.15
CA VAL A 53 -2.23 -9.28 -0.41
C VAL A 53 -2.62 -10.60 -1.06
N SER A 54 -3.89 -10.95 -0.94
CA SER A 54 -4.51 -12.04 -1.70
C SER A 54 -5.60 -11.49 -2.62
N TYR A 55 -5.69 -11.98 -3.85
CA TYR A 55 -6.62 -11.46 -4.87
C TYR A 55 -7.03 -12.56 -5.85
N SER A 56 -8.11 -12.34 -6.61
CA SER A 56 -8.50 -13.26 -7.69
C SER A 56 -7.68 -12.99 -8.95
N GLY A 57 -7.30 -14.03 -9.69
CA GLY A 57 -6.55 -13.89 -10.95
C GLY A 57 -5.37 -14.85 -11.04
N GLY A 58 -4.25 -14.37 -11.57
CA GLY A 58 -2.96 -15.08 -11.60
C GLY A 58 -2.50 -15.53 -13.00
N CYS A 59 -3.18 -15.08 -14.05
CA CYS A 59 -2.79 -15.30 -15.44
C CYS A 59 -2.21 -14.04 -16.07
N GLU A 60 -2.70 -12.87 -15.69
CA GLU A 60 -2.16 -11.58 -16.09
C GLU A 60 -1.30 -10.95 -14.98
N THR A 61 -0.66 -9.82 -15.30
CA THR A 61 0.04 -9.03 -14.28
C THR A 61 -0.98 -8.20 -13.52
N HIS A 62 -0.85 -8.15 -12.21
CA HIS A 62 -1.71 -7.38 -11.33
C HIS A 62 -0.94 -6.18 -10.78
N ASP A 63 -1.53 -4.99 -10.92
CA ASP A 63 -0.89 -3.74 -10.54
C ASP A 63 -1.43 -3.25 -9.20
N PHE A 64 -0.52 -3.11 -8.22
CA PHE A 64 -0.84 -2.51 -6.94
C PHE A 64 -0.23 -1.11 -6.82
N THR A 65 -1.05 -0.15 -6.44
CA THR A 65 -0.63 1.25 -6.29
C THR A 65 -0.99 1.79 -4.92
N LEU A 66 -0.02 2.38 -4.23
CA LEU A 66 -0.22 3.17 -3.03
C LEU A 66 -0.48 4.63 -3.41
N VAL A 67 -1.71 5.09 -3.23
CA VAL A 67 -2.14 6.46 -3.58
C VAL A 67 -2.30 7.33 -2.34
N THR A 68 -1.90 8.60 -2.45
CA THR A 68 -2.11 9.63 -1.43
C THR A 68 -2.34 11.00 -2.08
N ASP A 69 -3.06 11.88 -1.40
CA ASP A 69 -3.21 13.28 -1.82
C ASP A 69 -2.03 14.16 -1.36
N GLY A 70 -1.10 13.59 -0.57
CA GLY A 70 0.07 14.31 -0.05
C GLY A 70 -0.23 15.28 1.09
N SER A 71 -1.46 15.27 1.62
CA SER A 71 -1.87 16.18 2.69
C SER A 71 -1.57 15.59 4.06
N PHE A 72 -0.69 16.26 4.81
CA PHE A 72 -0.40 15.90 6.19
C PHE A 72 -1.43 16.48 7.16
N MET A 73 -1.92 15.66 8.09
CA MET A 73 -2.86 16.06 9.12
C MET A 73 -2.11 16.71 10.30
N GLY A 74 -2.71 17.75 10.90
CA GLY A 74 -2.13 18.49 12.03
C GLY A 74 -2.11 17.69 13.33
N SER A 75 -1.12 16.79 13.46
CA SER A 75 -0.80 16.02 14.67
C SER A 75 0.73 15.93 14.85
N ASP A 76 1.17 15.41 16.01
CA ASP A 76 2.58 15.09 16.26
C ASP A 76 2.66 13.68 16.86
N PRO A 77 3.15 12.65 16.12
CA PRO A 77 3.64 12.73 14.73
C PRO A 77 2.53 13.03 13.71
N VAL A 78 2.89 13.53 12.53
CA VAL A 78 1.91 13.88 11.49
C VAL A 78 1.32 12.61 10.87
N HIS A 79 0.04 12.65 10.50
CA HIS A 79 -0.58 11.55 9.78
C HIS A 79 -0.65 11.85 8.29
N LEU A 80 -0.49 10.83 7.45
CA LEU A 80 -0.70 10.89 6.00
C LEU A 80 -1.68 9.80 5.62
N VAL A 81 -2.75 10.14 4.90
CA VAL A 81 -3.67 9.12 4.39
C VAL A 81 -3.06 8.48 3.15
N VAL A 82 -2.92 7.16 3.18
CA VAL A 82 -2.51 6.34 2.03
C VAL A 82 -3.56 5.28 1.78
N THR A 83 -3.71 4.89 0.53
CA THR A 83 -4.74 3.95 0.09
C THR A 83 -4.11 2.98 -0.87
N LEU A 84 -4.35 1.68 -0.70
CA LEU A 84 -3.90 0.67 -1.64
C LEU A 84 -5.01 0.41 -2.67
N THR A 85 -4.64 0.33 -3.95
CA THR A 85 -5.53 0.02 -5.05
C THR A 85 -4.95 -1.12 -5.89
N HIS A 86 -5.82 -1.85 -6.56
CA HIS A 86 -5.51 -3.02 -7.36
C HIS A 86 -6.18 -2.91 -8.73
N ASP A 87 -5.44 -3.20 -9.80
CA ASP A 87 -5.95 -3.36 -11.17
C ASP A 87 -5.58 -4.78 -11.64
N ASP A 88 -6.59 -5.60 -11.91
CA ASP A 88 -6.42 -6.99 -12.37
C ASP A 88 -6.15 -7.12 -13.87
N ASN A 89 -6.17 -6.00 -14.61
CA ASN A 89 -5.98 -5.95 -16.06
C ASN A 89 -6.94 -6.88 -16.85
N ASP A 90 -8.21 -6.95 -16.42
CA ASP A 90 -9.26 -7.82 -16.96
C ASP A 90 -8.92 -9.33 -16.82
N ASP A 91 -8.19 -9.73 -15.78
CA ASP A 91 -7.83 -11.13 -15.56
C ASP A 91 -9.06 -11.98 -15.23
N THR A 92 -9.41 -12.88 -16.16
CA THR A 92 -10.55 -13.79 -16.00
C THR A 92 -10.22 -15.08 -15.26
N CYS A 93 -8.98 -15.28 -14.83
CA CYS A 93 -8.59 -16.44 -14.06
C CYS A 93 -9.15 -16.42 -12.63
N GLU A 94 -9.45 -17.61 -12.12
CA GLU A 94 -10.07 -17.81 -10.80
C GLU A 94 -9.08 -18.38 -9.77
N ALA A 95 -7.76 -18.21 -9.99
CA ALA A 95 -6.80 -18.55 -8.95
C ALA A 95 -6.86 -17.50 -7.84
N TYR A 96 -6.30 -17.82 -6.68
CA TYR A 96 -6.28 -16.94 -5.52
C TYR A 96 -4.88 -16.90 -4.92
N PRO A 97 -3.91 -16.27 -5.62
CA PRO A 97 -2.56 -16.11 -5.11
C PRO A 97 -2.52 -15.22 -3.88
N THR A 98 -1.45 -15.39 -3.11
CA THR A 98 -1.04 -14.50 -2.03
C THR A 98 0.37 -14.04 -2.37
N ASP A 99 0.55 -12.74 -2.56
CA ASP A 99 1.81 -12.15 -2.99
C ASP A 99 2.22 -10.98 -2.09
N HIS A 100 3.53 -10.73 -2.02
CA HIS A 100 4.11 -9.61 -1.30
C HIS A 100 4.41 -8.47 -2.27
N TYR A 101 4.00 -7.25 -1.94
CA TYR A 101 4.30 -6.05 -2.70
C TYR A 101 5.16 -5.07 -1.90
N SER A 102 6.23 -4.56 -2.52
CA SER A 102 7.10 -3.52 -1.97
C SER A 102 6.83 -2.16 -2.61
N PHE A 103 6.71 -1.13 -1.79
CA PHE A 103 6.42 0.25 -2.19
C PHE A 103 7.52 1.19 -1.68
N ASP A 104 8.16 1.93 -2.59
CA ASP A 104 9.18 2.93 -2.26
C ASP A 104 8.54 4.22 -1.71
N LEU A 105 8.73 4.47 -0.42
CA LEU A 105 8.21 5.63 0.31
C LEU A 105 9.08 6.88 0.18
N THR A 106 10.18 6.85 -0.58
CA THR A 106 11.11 7.99 -0.73
C THR A 106 10.41 9.26 -1.24
N SER A 107 9.40 9.11 -2.11
CA SER A 107 8.59 10.23 -2.59
C SER A 107 7.78 10.90 -1.45
N ILE A 108 7.19 10.11 -0.55
CA ILE A 108 6.48 10.57 0.64
C ILE A 108 7.43 11.21 1.64
N LYS A 109 8.61 10.61 1.85
CA LYS A 109 9.69 11.17 2.68
C LYS A 109 10.12 12.54 2.19
N THR A 110 10.38 12.66 0.88
CA THR A 110 10.76 13.94 0.25
C THR A 110 9.68 14.98 0.47
N LEU A 111 8.41 14.64 0.21
CA LEU A 111 7.27 15.53 0.42
C LEU A 111 7.18 16.02 1.88
N TYR A 112 7.40 15.12 2.85
CA TYR A 112 7.42 15.46 4.26
C TYR A 112 8.56 16.42 4.61
N GLN A 113 9.79 16.12 4.16
CA GLN A 113 10.97 16.94 4.42
C GLN A 113 10.80 18.36 3.83
N GLU A 114 10.22 18.48 2.63
CA GLU A 114 9.90 19.76 2.01
C GLU A 114 8.84 20.56 2.79
N ALA A 115 7.81 19.88 3.32
CA ALA A 115 6.71 20.52 4.05
C ALA A 115 7.12 21.00 5.46
N TYR A 116 7.99 20.27 6.15
CA TYR A 116 8.31 20.51 7.56
C TYR A 116 9.75 20.99 7.82
N GLY A 117 10.64 20.90 6.83
CA GLY A 117 12.03 21.37 6.93
C GLY A 117 12.86 20.61 7.98
N THR A 118 12.58 19.33 8.19
CA THR A 118 13.30 18.45 9.11
C THR A 118 13.65 17.13 8.44
N ASP A 119 14.84 16.62 8.74
CA ASP A 119 15.36 15.36 8.21
C ASP A 119 15.09 14.16 9.14
N GLU A 120 14.62 14.43 10.36
CA GLU A 120 14.34 13.42 11.38
C GLU A 120 12.93 13.62 11.96
N SER A 121 12.07 12.62 11.78
CA SER A 121 10.74 12.56 12.39
C SER A 121 10.09 11.19 12.23
N SER A 122 8.82 11.06 12.63
CA SER A 122 7.98 9.96 12.17
C SER A 122 6.76 10.49 11.40
N ILE A 123 6.40 9.81 10.33
CA ILE A 123 5.11 9.93 9.65
C ILE A 123 4.27 8.74 10.11
N ILE A 124 2.97 8.94 10.26
CA ILE A 124 2.03 7.84 10.46
C ILE A 124 1.23 7.67 9.17
N PRO A 125 1.66 6.81 8.22
CA PRO A 125 0.83 6.41 7.11
C PRO A 125 -0.40 5.70 7.66
N ARG A 126 -1.57 6.27 7.38
CA ARG A 126 -2.86 5.67 7.67
C ARG A 126 -3.29 4.94 6.41
N LEU A 127 -3.03 3.64 6.37
CA LEU A 127 -3.43 2.78 5.27
C LEU A 127 -4.92 2.50 5.35
N TRP A 128 -5.64 2.97 4.35
CA TRP A 128 -7.02 2.59 4.08
C TRP A 128 -6.98 1.35 3.20
N HIS A 129 -7.47 0.24 3.75
CA HIS A 129 -7.66 -1.00 3.03
C HIS A 129 -9.13 -1.05 2.60
N LEU A 130 -9.46 -0.43 1.48
CA LEU A 130 -10.81 -0.56 0.94
C LEU A 130 -10.90 -1.89 0.19
N GLY A 131 -11.21 -2.96 0.93
CA GLY A 131 -11.96 -4.07 0.35
C GLY A 131 -13.38 -3.59 0.10
N HIS A 132 -13.91 -3.80 -1.10
CA HIS A 132 -15.14 -3.16 -1.57
C HIS A 132 -16.32 -3.26 -0.55
N PRO A 133 -17.10 -2.18 -0.35
CA PRO A 133 -18.20 -2.11 0.60
C PRO A 133 -19.43 -2.81 0.05
N SER A 134 -19.49 -4.14 0.10
CA SER A 134 -20.77 -4.80 -0.15
C SER A 134 -21.69 -4.79 1.07
N ASP A 135 -21.20 -4.64 2.32
CA ASP A 135 -22.10 -4.59 3.50
C ASP A 135 -21.52 -4.05 4.84
N SER A 136 -20.29 -3.52 4.92
CA SER A 136 -19.70 -3.10 6.21
C SER A 136 -19.31 -1.62 6.26
N ILE A 137 -19.82 -0.93 7.28
CA ILE A 137 -19.49 0.45 7.69
C ILE A 137 -18.14 0.51 8.44
N ASP A 138 -17.39 -0.59 8.45
CA ASP A 138 -16.12 -0.76 9.14
C ASP A 138 -14.96 -0.61 8.13
N ALA A 139 -14.87 0.56 7.48
CA ALA A 139 -13.63 0.94 6.79
C ALA A 139 -12.54 1.09 7.87
N GLY A 140 -11.85 -0.02 8.15
CA GLY A 140 -10.70 -0.06 9.02
C GLY A 140 -9.57 0.77 8.42
N PHE A 141 -8.75 1.35 9.29
CA PHE A 141 -7.48 1.92 8.88
C PHE A 141 -6.38 1.32 9.74
N LEU A 142 -5.24 1.07 9.12
CA LEU A 142 -4.03 0.65 9.81
C LEU A 142 -3.08 1.84 9.91
N ASN A 143 -2.68 2.19 11.13
CA ASN A 143 -1.62 3.18 11.34
C ASN A 143 -0.28 2.45 11.28
N LEU A 144 0.55 2.83 10.32
CA LEU A 144 1.93 2.37 10.20
C LEU A 144 2.84 3.42 10.83
N VAL A 145 3.96 3.00 11.41
CA VAL A 145 4.97 3.94 11.93
C VAL A 145 6.11 3.98 10.95
N TYR A 146 6.27 5.13 10.28
CA TYR A 146 7.36 5.35 9.35
C TYR A 146 8.36 6.35 9.96
N THR A 147 9.50 5.84 10.44
CA THR A 147 10.59 6.69 10.92
C THR A 147 11.40 7.19 9.74
N VAL A 148 11.38 8.51 9.53
CA VAL A 148 12.18 9.19 8.51
C VAL A 148 13.57 9.42 9.08
N ALA A 149 14.56 8.72 8.51
CA ALA A 149 15.97 8.92 8.77
C ALA A 149 16.61 9.85 7.71
N PRO A 150 17.68 10.58 8.04
CA PRO A 150 18.37 11.48 7.12
C PRO A 150 19.00 10.75 5.92
#